data_AF-A0A2G0YQW8-F1
#
_entry.id   AF-A0A2G0YQW8-F1
#
_cell.length_a   1.000
_cell.length_b   1.000
_cell.length_c   1.000
_cell.angle_alpha   90.00
_cell.angle_beta   90.00
_cell.angle_gamma   90.00
#
_symmetry.space_group_name_H-M   'P 1'
#
loop_
_entity.id
_entity.type
_entity.pdbx_description
1 polymer ?
#
loop_
_entity_poly.entity_id
_entity_poly.type
_entity_poly.pdbx_seq_one_letter_code
_entity_poly.pdbx_strand_id
1 'polypeptide(L)'
;MKQIEIRQAARTIAVPEGMTILQAALANSIAYPHGCRSGRCGSCKSRLISGEVELLKHSGFALSDEEKSQGLILACCALPRTDAILAWVSGDEQLPDHPRRQLDCRVKAIDNATHDIKRLQLDIGEAEPLVFTAGQYARLTFPGAPARDYSMANGPGERVLEFHIRRVPDGATTEHVHQRLRPGDPVVLEGPFGSACLREQHAGPILCIAGGSGLAPIKAIVETAVAQGMKQPIHVYFGARSERDLYLVEHFQGLTQRYANLRFIPVLSQASVTGHWRTGYVTDAIAHDLTYLDGWKAYVAGPPLMVEAAMQITRARELRAEDLHADVFFTPTEKLEET
;
A
#
# COMPACT_ATOMS: atom_id res chain seq x y z
N MET A 1 5.69 31.84 -4.78
CA MET A 1 4.44 31.05 -4.87
C MET A 1 4.06 30.89 -6.33
N LYS A 2 3.50 29.75 -6.71
CA LYS A 2 3.04 29.47 -8.09
C LYS A 2 1.57 29.07 -8.06
N GLN A 3 0.82 29.49 -9.07
CA GLN A 3 -0.60 29.15 -9.21
C GLN A 3 -0.73 27.86 -10.02
N ILE A 4 -1.38 26.86 -9.45
CA ILE A 4 -1.57 25.55 -10.09
C ILE A 4 -3.05 25.29 -10.28
N GLU A 5 -3.49 25.22 -11.53
CA GLU A 5 -4.85 24.84 -11.90
C GLU A 5 -4.94 23.32 -12.01
N ILE A 6 -5.86 22.72 -11.24
CA ILE A 6 -6.12 21.28 -11.26
C ILE A 6 -7.47 21.06 -11.94
N ARG A 7 -7.44 20.61 -13.20
CA ARG A 7 -8.63 20.55 -14.06
C ARG A 7 -9.80 19.77 -13.44
N GLN A 8 -9.54 18.57 -12.93
CA GLN A 8 -10.59 17.74 -12.35
C GLN A 8 -11.17 18.28 -11.05
N ALA A 9 -10.41 19.08 -10.30
CA ALA A 9 -10.92 19.76 -9.12
C ALA A 9 -11.63 21.08 -9.47
N ALA A 10 -11.53 21.55 -10.72
CA ALA A 10 -11.96 22.88 -11.16
C ALA A 10 -11.49 24.00 -10.21
N ARG A 11 -10.27 23.87 -9.68
CA ARG A 11 -9.71 24.75 -8.65
C ARG A 11 -8.27 25.12 -8.98
N THR A 12 -7.93 26.37 -8.68
CA THR A 12 -6.56 26.88 -8.68
C THR A 12 -6.08 27.00 -7.25
N ILE A 13 -4.88 26.47 -6.98
CA ILE A 13 -4.25 26.53 -5.67
C ILE A 13 -2.91 27.26 -5.75
N ALA A 14 -2.60 28.01 -4.70
CA ALA A 14 -1.28 28.58 -4.52
C ALA A 14 -0.35 27.53 -3.90
N VAL A 15 0.77 27.26 -4.58
CA VAL A 15 1.82 26.36 -4.09
C VAL A 15 2.99 27.20 -3.57
N PRO A 16 3.31 27.12 -2.27
CA PRO A 16 4.50 27.73 -1.69
C PRO A 16 5.78 27.18 -2.32
N GLU A 17 6.85 27.99 -2.27
CA GLU A 17 8.15 27.52 -2.72
C GLU A 17 8.65 26.36 -1.83
N GLY A 18 9.23 25.34 -2.46
CA GLY A 18 9.70 24.12 -1.77
C GLY A 18 8.60 23.12 -1.40
N MET A 19 7.32 23.40 -1.68
CA MET A 19 6.20 22.47 -1.46
C MET A 19 5.83 21.75 -2.75
N THR A 20 5.52 20.46 -2.66
CA THR A 20 5.05 19.69 -3.83
C THR A 20 3.60 19.98 -4.15
N ILE A 21 3.21 19.79 -5.40
CA ILE A 21 1.83 19.97 -5.87
C ILE A 21 0.85 19.16 -5.02
N LEU A 22 1.18 17.90 -4.70
CA LEU A 22 0.33 17.05 -3.86
C LEU A 22 0.16 17.63 -2.45
N GLN A 23 1.23 18.10 -1.81
CA GLN A 23 1.16 18.66 -0.46
C GLN A 23 0.24 19.89 -0.43
N ALA A 24 0.38 20.80 -1.39
CA ALA A 24 -0.45 21.99 -1.48
C ALA A 24 -1.92 21.64 -1.80
N ALA A 25 -2.17 20.65 -2.66
CA ALA A 25 -3.52 20.19 -2.97
C ALA A 25 -4.22 19.62 -1.73
N LEU A 26 -3.55 18.76 -0.97
CA LEU A 26 -4.10 18.19 0.26
C LEU A 26 -4.34 19.28 1.33
N ALA A 27 -3.43 20.25 1.48
CA ALA A 27 -3.61 21.38 2.39
C ALA A 27 -4.83 22.25 2.04
N ASN A 28 -5.22 22.29 0.76
CA ASN A 28 -6.40 23.00 0.26
C ASN A 28 -7.66 22.11 0.21
N SER A 29 -7.64 20.96 0.90
CA SER A 29 -8.73 19.97 0.94
C SER A 29 -9.15 19.45 -0.45
N ILE A 30 -8.20 19.37 -1.39
CA ILE A 30 -8.41 18.70 -2.67
C ILE A 30 -8.10 17.22 -2.49
N ALA A 31 -9.06 16.36 -2.82
CA ALA A 31 -8.92 14.90 -2.79
C ALA A 31 -8.04 14.40 -3.96
N TYR A 32 -6.77 14.81 -3.96
CA TYR A 32 -5.83 14.47 -5.01
C TYR A 32 -5.45 12.98 -4.94
N PRO A 33 -5.45 12.23 -6.05
CA PRO A 33 -5.04 10.82 -6.06
C PRO A 33 -3.61 10.60 -5.54
N HIS A 34 -3.43 9.76 -4.51
CA HIS A 34 -2.10 9.43 -3.99
C HIS A 34 -2.08 8.10 -3.21
N GLY A 35 -0.87 7.59 -2.98
CA GLY A 35 -0.59 6.43 -2.13
C GLY A 35 0.66 6.69 -1.28
N CYS A 36 1.84 6.37 -1.80
CA CYS A 36 3.12 6.42 -1.07
C CYS A 36 3.65 7.81 -0.68
N ARG A 37 3.26 8.87 -1.40
CA ARG A 37 3.80 10.24 -1.28
C ARG A 37 5.33 10.38 -1.45
N SER A 38 6.01 9.38 -2.00
CA SER A 38 7.47 9.30 -2.10
C SER A 38 7.98 8.98 -3.52
N GLY A 39 7.10 9.07 -4.53
CA GLY A 39 7.47 8.87 -5.93
C GLY A 39 7.65 7.42 -6.36
N ARG A 40 6.95 6.46 -5.72
CA ARG A 40 7.12 5.02 -5.99
C ARG A 40 5.87 4.28 -6.46
N CYS A 41 4.69 4.66 -6.01
CA CYS A 41 3.44 3.95 -6.35
C CYS A 41 2.80 4.39 -7.68
N GLY A 42 3.19 5.54 -8.24
CA GLY A 42 2.58 6.08 -9.46
C GLY A 42 1.16 6.67 -9.29
N SER A 43 0.44 6.39 -8.19
CA SER A 43 -0.95 6.86 -7.97
C SER A 43 -1.22 8.37 -8.08
N CYS A 44 -0.19 9.23 -7.99
CA CYS A 44 -0.34 10.69 -8.16
C CYS A 44 0.08 11.19 -9.55
N LYS A 45 0.21 10.27 -10.51
CA LYS A 45 0.61 10.55 -11.88
C LYS A 45 -0.38 11.50 -12.53
N SER A 46 0.16 12.52 -13.19
CA SER A 46 -0.61 13.61 -13.77
C SER A 46 0.02 14.09 -15.05
N ARG A 47 -0.80 14.53 -15.99
CA ARG A 47 -0.34 15.22 -17.19
C ARG A 47 -0.14 16.69 -16.89
N LEU A 48 1.07 17.18 -17.13
CA LEU A 48 1.39 18.60 -17.14
C LEU A 48 0.92 19.16 -18.49
N ILE A 49 -0.12 19.99 -18.46
CA ILE A 49 -0.73 20.57 -19.67
C ILE A 49 -0.01 21.86 -20.07
N SER A 50 0.38 22.66 -19.08
CA SER A 50 1.20 23.87 -19.27
C SER A 50 2.04 24.15 -18.04
N GLY A 51 3.10 24.93 -18.22
CA GLY A 51 4.03 25.30 -17.15
C GLY A 51 5.20 24.32 -17.03
N GLU A 52 6.00 24.51 -15.99
CA GLU A 52 7.24 23.78 -15.74
C GLU A 52 7.31 23.35 -14.28
N VAL A 53 7.80 22.12 -14.06
CA VAL A 53 8.03 21.57 -12.72
C VAL A 53 9.43 20.97 -12.64
N GLU A 54 10.04 21.08 -11.47
CA GLU A 54 11.19 20.26 -11.08
C GLU A 54 10.67 18.97 -10.41
N LEU A 55 11.15 17.82 -10.88
CA LEU A 55 10.84 16.53 -10.26
C LEU A 55 11.92 16.15 -9.26
N LEU A 56 11.53 15.98 -7.99
CA LEU A 56 12.33 15.35 -6.95
C LEU A 56 12.60 13.87 -7.29
N LYS A 57 13.55 13.24 -6.58
CA LYS A 57 13.92 11.83 -6.77
C LYS A 57 12.68 10.92 -6.67
N HIS A 58 12.53 10.03 -7.65
CA HIS A 58 11.41 9.09 -7.79
C HIS A 58 11.88 7.82 -8.48
N SER A 59 11.08 6.75 -8.42
CA SER A 59 11.37 5.50 -9.14
C SER A 59 10.99 5.63 -10.61
N GLY A 60 11.85 5.15 -11.51
CA GLY A 60 11.54 5.03 -12.94
C GLY A 60 10.36 4.10 -13.23
N PHE A 61 9.96 3.25 -12.27
CA PHE A 61 8.73 2.48 -12.38
C PHE A 61 7.49 3.35 -12.16
N ALA A 62 7.54 4.25 -11.18
CA ALA A 62 6.42 5.14 -10.89
C ALA A 62 6.19 6.15 -12.03
N LEU A 63 7.28 6.60 -12.66
CA LEU A 63 7.28 7.50 -13.80
C LEU A 63 8.47 7.19 -14.71
N SER A 64 8.22 6.52 -15.82
CA SER A 64 9.26 6.16 -16.79
C SER A 64 9.74 7.36 -17.60
N ASP A 65 10.93 7.27 -18.19
CA ASP A 65 11.47 8.38 -18.99
C ASP A 65 10.64 8.66 -20.25
N GLU A 66 9.99 7.63 -20.80
CA GLU A 66 9.00 7.75 -21.87
C GLU A 66 7.75 8.53 -21.39
N GLU A 67 7.25 8.22 -20.21
CA GLU A 67 6.11 8.97 -19.64
C GLU A 67 6.48 10.43 -19.34
N LYS A 68 7.72 10.70 -18.89
CA LYS A 68 8.23 12.06 -18.70
C LYS A 68 8.30 12.82 -20.01
N SER A 69 8.82 12.20 -21.07
CA SER A 69 8.93 12.83 -22.39
C SER A 69 7.55 13.15 -22.97
N GLN A 70 6.51 12.39 -22.58
CA GLN A 70 5.10 12.63 -22.90
C GLN A 70 4.41 13.66 -21.99
N GLY A 71 5.15 14.34 -21.10
CA GLY A 71 4.64 15.39 -20.21
C GLY A 71 3.90 14.87 -18.97
N LEU A 72 4.13 13.62 -18.55
CA LEU A 72 3.63 13.11 -17.28
C LEU A 72 4.57 13.44 -16.12
N ILE A 73 3.99 13.70 -14.96
CA ILE A 73 4.66 14.07 -13.71
C ILE A 73 4.06 13.27 -12.55
N LEU A 74 4.78 13.21 -11.41
CA LEU A 74 4.23 12.72 -10.14
C LEU A 74 3.97 13.90 -9.23
N ALA A 75 2.71 14.20 -8.90
CA ALA A 75 2.36 15.37 -8.09
C ALA A 75 3.02 15.35 -6.69
N CYS A 76 3.34 14.17 -6.15
CA CYS A 76 4.07 14.03 -4.88
C CYS A 76 5.55 14.40 -4.96
N CYS A 77 6.12 14.47 -6.16
CA CYS A 77 7.52 14.79 -6.41
C CYS A 77 7.69 16.06 -7.25
N ALA A 78 6.60 16.70 -7.69
CA ALA A 78 6.65 17.87 -8.56
C ALA A 78 6.66 19.17 -7.75
N LEU A 79 7.73 19.94 -7.90
CA LEU A 79 7.90 21.31 -7.41
C LEU A 79 7.66 22.29 -8.57
N PRO A 80 6.62 23.14 -8.53
CA PRO A 80 6.33 24.04 -9.64
C PRO A 80 7.37 25.15 -9.78
N ARG A 81 7.86 25.38 -11.00
CA ARG A 81 8.78 26.49 -11.36
C ARG A 81 8.03 27.68 -11.93
N THR A 82 6.95 27.43 -12.64
CA THR A 82 6.03 28.43 -13.19
C THR A 82 4.60 28.12 -12.76
N ASP A 83 3.68 29.02 -13.08
CA ASP A 83 2.25 28.71 -12.98
C ASP A 83 1.94 27.60 -13.98
N ALA A 84 1.14 26.62 -13.56
CA ALA A 84 0.95 25.39 -14.31
C ALA A 84 -0.50 24.91 -14.31
N ILE A 85 -0.88 24.23 -15.39
CA ILE A 85 -2.16 23.53 -15.50
C ILE A 85 -1.86 22.05 -15.55
N LEU A 86 -2.56 21.27 -14.74
CA LEU A 86 -2.40 19.82 -14.73
C LEU A 86 -3.75 19.11 -14.71
N ALA A 87 -3.70 17.87 -15.18
CA ALA A 87 -4.79 16.92 -15.04
C ALA A 87 -4.24 15.60 -14.51
N TRP A 88 -4.74 15.11 -13.38
CA TRP A 88 -4.31 13.80 -12.89
C TRP A 88 -4.75 12.70 -13.85
N VAL A 89 -3.94 11.65 -13.98
CA VAL A 89 -4.34 10.48 -14.77
C VAL A 89 -5.38 9.73 -13.95
N SER A 90 -6.58 9.61 -14.48
CA SER A 90 -7.65 8.81 -13.86
C SER A 90 -7.50 7.39 -14.39
N GLY A 91 -7.44 6.37 -13.53
CA GLY A 91 -7.69 5.01 -13.99
C GLY A 91 -9.17 4.88 -14.37
N ASP A 92 -9.50 3.96 -15.28
CA ASP A 92 -10.87 3.77 -15.76
C ASP A 92 -11.85 3.31 -14.67
N GLU A 93 -11.35 2.82 -13.53
CA GLU A 93 -12.15 2.30 -12.43
C GLU A 93 -12.19 3.31 -11.26
N GLN A 94 -13.34 3.96 -11.09
CA GLN A 94 -13.58 4.92 -10.01
C GLN A 94 -13.73 4.19 -8.67
N LEU A 95 -12.74 4.37 -7.79
CA LEU A 95 -12.80 3.85 -6.44
C LEU A 95 -13.87 4.56 -5.60
N PRO A 96 -14.51 3.86 -4.65
CA PRO A 96 -15.36 4.52 -3.66
C PRO A 96 -14.58 5.60 -2.90
N ASP A 97 -15.11 6.82 -2.87
CA ASP A 97 -14.56 7.91 -2.06
C ASP A 97 -15.14 7.83 -0.65
N HIS A 98 -14.38 7.25 0.27
CA HIS A 98 -14.79 7.11 1.66
C HIS A 98 -14.47 8.37 2.46
N PRO A 99 -15.41 8.88 3.27
CA PRO A 99 -15.17 10.06 4.08
C PRO A 99 -14.07 9.80 5.10
N ARG A 100 -13.08 10.69 5.15
CA ARG A 100 -12.02 10.63 6.14
C ARG A 100 -12.54 11.05 7.50
N ARG A 101 -12.21 10.29 8.53
CA ARG A 101 -12.61 10.53 9.91
C ARG A 101 -11.42 10.38 10.84
N GLN A 102 -11.45 11.13 11.93
CA GLN A 102 -10.58 10.90 13.07
C GLN A 102 -11.38 10.15 14.14
N LEU A 103 -10.82 9.06 14.66
CA LEU A 103 -11.41 8.21 15.69
C LEU A 103 -10.46 8.10 16.87
N ASP A 104 -11.01 8.21 18.08
CA ASP A 104 -10.30 7.89 19.31
C ASP A 104 -10.48 6.40 19.61
N CYS A 105 -9.39 5.65 19.47
CA CYS A 105 -9.39 4.21 19.66
C CYS A 105 -8.66 3.82 20.94
N ARG A 106 -8.85 2.57 21.36
CA ARG A 106 -8.04 1.94 22.42
C ARG A 106 -7.42 0.65 21.93
N VAL A 107 -6.21 0.36 22.41
CA VAL A 107 -5.58 -0.94 22.17
C VAL A 107 -6.43 -2.04 22.81
N LYS A 108 -7.05 -2.88 21.99
CA LYS A 108 -7.79 -4.06 22.46
C LYS A 108 -6.84 -5.19 22.79
N ALA A 109 -5.93 -5.48 21.86
CA ALA A 109 -4.94 -6.54 21.98
C ALA A 109 -3.68 -6.18 21.19
N ILE A 110 -2.56 -6.73 21.63
CA ILE A 110 -1.29 -6.65 20.92
C ILE A 110 -0.48 -7.93 21.16
N ASP A 111 -0.18 -8.65 20.09
CA ASP A 111 0.57 -9.91 20.13
C ASP A 111 1.73 -9.92 19.13
N ASN A 112 2.70 -10.82 19.36
CA ASN A 112 3.82 -11.01 18.45
C ASN A 112 3.39 -11.95 17.32
N ALA A 113 3.39 -11.47 16.09
CA ALA A 113 3.22 -12.31 14.90
C ALA A 113 4.53 -12.99 14.51
N THR A 114 5.64 -12.27 14.63
CA THR A 114 7.00 -12.79 14.43
C THR A 114 7.92 -12.19 15.50
N HIS A 115 9.22 -12.45 15.40
CA HIS A 115 10.25 -11.80 16.21
C HIS A 115 10.32 -10.28 16.05
N ASP A 116 9.83 -9.71 14.93
CA ASP A 116 9.90 -8.28 14.62
C ASP A 116 8.59 -7.68 14.12
N ILE A 117 7.48 -8.42 14.08
CA ILE A 117 6.14 -7.91 13.70
C ILE A 117 5.16 -8.15 14.85
N LYS A 118 4.43 -7.09 15.22
CA LYS A 118 3.30 -7.19 16.14
C LYS A 118 1.97 -7.03 15.42
N ARG A 119 0.97 -7.82 15.82
CA ARG A 119 -0.43 -7.61 15.44
C ARG A 119 -1.07 -6.72 16.48
N LEU A 120 -1.60 -5.59 16.04
CA LEU A 120 -2.25 -4.60 16.87
C LEU A 120 -3.74 -4.57 16.53
N GLN A 121 -4.58 -4.72 17.54
CA GLN A 121 -6.03 -4.60 17.43
C GLN A 121 -6.49 -3.34 18.15
N LEU A 122 -7.19 -2.45 17.45
CA LEU A 122 -7.72 -1.20 17.98
C LEU A 122 -9.25 -1.24 18.02
N ASP A 123 -9.81 -1.05 19.21
CA ASP A 123 -11.25 -0.89 19.41
C ASP A 123 -11.64 0.57 19.19
N ILE A 124 -12.63 0.81 18.32
CA ILE A 124 -13.18 2.14 18.04
C ILE A 124 -14.25 2.58 19.06
N GLY A 125 -14.56 1.74 20.05
CA GLY A 125 -15.56 1.99 21.07
C GLY A 125 -16.97 2.05 20.48
N GLU A 126 -17.71 3.11 20.83
CA GLU A 126 -19.07 3.36 20.33
C GLU A 126 -19.12 4.21 19.05
N ALA A 127 -17.96 4.52 18.46
CA ALA A 127 -17.95 5.22 17.18
C ALA A 127 -18.59 4.35 16.08
N GLU A 128 -19.25 5.00 15.13
CA GLU A 128 -19.71 4.33 13.91
C GLU A 128 -18.51 3.69 13.19
N PRO A 129 -18.63 2.43 12.70
CA PRO A 129 -17.56 1.75 11.99
C PRO A 129 -16.94 2.58 10.88
N LEU A 130 -15.62 2.50 10.76
CA LEU A 130 -14.90 3.13 9.67
C LEU A 130 -15.28 2.43 8.36
N VAL A 131 -15.80 3.20 7.41
CA VAL A 131 -16.02 2.72 6.04
C VAL A 131 -14.72 2.91 5.26
N PHE A 132 -14.22 1.83 4.65
CA PHE A 132 -13.02 1.83 3.82
C PHE A 132 -13.09 0.68 2.80
N THR A 133 -12.17 0.65 1.84
CA THR A 133 -11.99 -0.48 0.92
C THR A 133 -10.76 -1.29 1.34
N ALA A 134 -10.89 -2.61 1.38
CA ALA A 134 -9.80 -3.51 1.78
C ALA A 134 -8.50 -3.25 1.01
N GLY A 135 -7.39 -3.08 1.74
CA GLY A 135 -6.09 -2.63 1.20
C GLY A 135 -5.79 -1.15 1.46
N GLN A 136 -6.77 -0.35 1.89
CA GLN A 136 -6.52 1.00 2.40
C GLN A 136 -5.77 1.00 3.73
N TYR A 137 -5.24 2.17 4.08
CA TYR A 137 -4.48 2.39 5.31
C TYR A 137 -5.05 3.53 6.15
N ALA A 138 -4.64 3.58 7.41
CA ALA A 138 -4.95 4.66 8.33
C ALA A 138 -3.66 5.20 8.95
N ARG A 139 -3.70 6.47 9.34
CA ARG A 139 -2.65 7.09 10.12
C ARG A 139 -2.92 6.89 11.59
N LEU A 140 -1.97 6.29 12.29
CA LEU A 140 -2.04 6.05 13.74
C LEU A 140 -1.11 7.00 14.48
N THR A 141 -1.64 7.62 15.53
CA THR A 141 -0.88 8.46 16.46
C THR A 141 -0.95 7.86 17.85
N PHE A 142 0.22 7.53 18.39
CA PHE A 142 0.39 7.01 19.74
C PHE A 142 0.92 8.12 20.66
N PRO A 143 0.52 8.18 21.94
CA PRO A 143 1.05 9.16 22.88
C PRO A 143 2.57 9.18 22.93
N GLY A 144 3.17 10.35 22.67
CA GLY A 144 4.63 10.53 22.70
C GLY A 144 5.38 9.91 21.51
N ALA A 145 4.69 9.51 20.45
CA ALA A 145 5.31 9.04 19.21
C ALA A 145 4.78 9.78 17.97
N PRO A 146 5.62 10.00 16.95
CA PRO A 146 5.16 10.57 15.69
C PRO A 146 4.08 9.71 15.01
N ALA A 147 3.13 10.35 14.34
CA ALA A 147 2.10 9.66 13.56
C ALA A 147 2.71 8.89 12.38
N ARG A 148 2.20 7.69 12.10
CA ARG A 148 2.65 6.84 10.99
C ARG A 148 1.48 6.15 10.32
N ASP A 149 1.66 5.88 9.03
CA ASP A 149 0.65 5.25 8.18
C ASP A 149 0.81 3.72 8.29
N TYR A 150 -0.28 3.01 8.57
CA TYR A 150 -0.34 1.55 8.68
C TYR A 150 -1.57 1.01 7.96
N SER A 151 -1.39 0.00 7.11
CA SER A 151 -2.48 -0.61 6.36
C SER A 151 -3.39 -1.43 7.27
N MET A 152 -4.71 -1.32 7.06
CA MET A 152 -5.68 -2.15 7.77
C MET A 152 -5.56 -3.61 7.30
N ALA A 153 -5.63 -4.54 8.24
CA ALA A 153 -5.44 -5.97 8.02
C ALA A 153 -6.73 -6.81 8.08
N ASN A 154 -7.88 -6.15 8.20
CA ASN A 154 -9.22 -6.75 8.19
C ASN A 154 -10.18 -5.98 7.27
N GLY A 155 -11.37 -6.54 7.07
CA GLY A 155 -12.39 -5.96 6.20
C GLY A 155 -13.09 -4.73 6.81
N PRO A 156 -13.83 -3.97 5.99
CA PRO A 156 -14.56 -2.81 6.47
C PRO A 156 -15.75 -3.17 7.36
N GLY A 157 -16.20 -2.20 8.16
CA GLY A 157 -17.39 -2.35 9.01
C GLY A 157 -17.16 -3.03 10.36
N GLU A 158 -15.93 -3.48 10.65
CA GLU A 158 -15.58 -4.05 11.95
C GLU A 158 -15.35 -2.96 13.02
N ARG A 159 -15.74 -3.25 14.27
CA ARG A 159 -15.46 -2.38 15.43
C ARG A 159 -14.02 -2.48 15.93
N VAL A 160 -13.33 -3.56 15.57
CA VAL A 160 -11.92 -3.77 15.93
C VAL A 160 -11.13 -3.73 14.63
N LEU A 161 -10.22 -2.77 14.50
CA LEU A 161 -9.33 -2.67 13.34
C LEU A 161 -8.01 -3.36 13.64
N GLU A 162 -7.49 -4.13 12.69
CA GLU A 162 -6.23 -4.87 12.83
C GLU A 162 -5.11 -4.23 12.01
N PHE A 163 -3.90 -4.19 12.55
CA PHE A 163 -2.69 -3.66 11.89
C PHE A 163 -1.49 -4.57 12.16
N HIS A 164 -0.58 -4.71 11.19
CA HIS A 164 0.69 -5.44 11.39
C HIS A 164 1.86 -4.47 11.40
N ILE A 165 2.50 -4.29 12.55
CA ILE A 165 3.53 -3.28 12.77
C ILE A 165 4.89 -3.95 12.91
N ARG A 166 5.72 -3.82 11.88
CA ARG A 166 7.12 -4.25 11.91
C ARG A 166 7.96 -3.28 12.75
N ARG A 167 8.89 -3.81 13.54
CA ARG A 167 9.92 -3.07 14.25
C ARG A 167 10.94 -2.53 13.26
N VAL A 168 11.10 -1.21 13.22
CA VAL A 168 12.16 -0.54 12.49
C VAL A 168 13.23 -0.11 13.50
N PRO A 169 14.49 -0.54 13.36
CA PRO A 169 15.57 -0.05 14.20
C PRO A 169 15.61 1.48 14.24
N ASP A 170 15.77 2.04 15.43
CA ASP A 170 15.75 3.50 15.70
C ASP A 170 14.43 4.21 15.31
N GLY A 171 13.38 3.46 14.99
CA GLY A 171 12.07 3.98 14.65
C GLY A 171 11.26 4.35 15.89
N ALA A 172 11.16 5.63 16.23
CA ALA A 172 10.47 6.11 17.45
C ALA A 172 9.07 5.50 17.67
N THR A 173 8.24 5.43 16.62
CA THR A 173 6.88 4.88 16.70
C THR A 173 6.88 3.37 16.86
N THR A 174 7.68 2.65 16.08
CA THR A 174 7.71 1.19 16.13
C THR A 174 8.37 0.69 17.42
N GLU A 175 9.38 1.39 17.95
CA GLU A 175 9.93 1.10 19.28
C GLU A 175 8.88 1.29 20.38
N HIS A 176 8.06 2.36 20.31
CA HIS A 176 6.95 2.56 21.24
C HIS A 176 5.96 1.39 21.18
N VAL A 177 5.49 1.02 19.99
CA VAL A 177 4.58 -0.12 19.79
C VAL A 177 5.18 -1.43 20.33
N HIS A 178 6.47 -1.64 20.10
CA HIS A 178 7.11 -2.91 20.45
C HIS A 178 7.45 -3.05 21.94
N GLN A 179 7.77 -1.96 22.62
CA GLN A 179 8.29 -1.99 23.99
C GLN A 179 7.29 -1.48 25.03
N ARG A 180 6.48 -0.47 24.68
CA ARG A 180 5.73 0.34 25.67
C ARG A 180 4.23 0.22 25.54
N LEU A 181 3.69 0.01 24.34
CA LEU A 181 2.25 -0.08 24.09
C LEU A 181 1.63 -1.28 24.82
N ARG A 182 0.47 -1.08 25.46
CA ARG A 182 -0.28 -2.10 26.22
C ARG A 182 -1.78 -2.03 25.90
N PRO A 183 -2.54 -3.13 26.13
CA PRO A 183 -3.99 -3.08 26.10
C PRO A 183 -4.55 -1.95 26.98
N GLY A 184 -5.54 -1.23 26.47
CA GLY A 184 -6.16 -0.06 27.11
C GLY A 184 -5.57 1.29 26.69
N ASP A 185 -4.34 1.33 26.15
CA ASP A 185 -3.68 2.58 25.75
C ASP A 185 -4.47 3.30 24.64
N PRO A 186 -4.52 4.64 24.67
CA PRO A 186 -5.22 5.41 23.66
C PRO A 186 -4.41 5.50 22.36
N VAL A 187 -5.10 5.43 21.22
CA VAL A 187 -4.53 5.61 19.88
C VAL A 187 -5.49 6.44 19.05
N VAL A 188 -5.00 7.52 18.44
CA VAL A 188 -5.80 8.29 17.48
C VAL A 188 -5.61 7.72 16.10
N LEU A 189 -6.70 7.40 15.43
CA LEU A 189 -6.74 6.91 14.05
C LEU A 189 -7.30 8.01 13.14
N GLU A 190 -6.65 8.26 12.00
CA GLU A 190 -7.17 9.11 10.93
C GLU A 190 -7.18 8.31 9.62
N GLY A 191 -8.29 8.33 8.88
CA GLY A 191 -8.40 7.59 7.61
C GLY A 191 -9.83 7.46 7.10
N PRO A 192 -10.05 6.69 6.02
CA PRO A 192 -9.04 5.90 5.31
C PRO A 192 -8.23 6.69 4.28
N PHE A 193 -7.10 6.13 3.90
CA PHE A 193 -6.22 6.62 2.84
C PHE A 193 -5.79 5.50 1.90
N GLY A 194 -5.23 5.88 0.75
CA GLY A 194 -4.65 4.96 -0.22
C GLY A 194 -5.64 4.49 -1.29
N SER A 195 -5.07 4.07 -2.41
CA SER A 195 -5.77 3.61 -3.63
C SER A 195 -5.38 2.19 -4.05
N ALA A 196 -4.44 1.56 -3.34
CA ALA A 196 -4.00 0.18 -3.55
C ALA A 196 -4.95 -0.80 -2.84
N CYS A 197 -6.22 -0.78 -3.22
CA CYS A 197 -7.30 -1.50 -2.58
C CYS A 197 -8.09 -2.38 -3.56
N LEU A 198 -8.84 -3.35 -3.03
CA LEU A 198 -9.60 -4.32 -3.82
C LEU A 198 -10.52 -3.63 -4.84
N ARG A 199 -10.50 -4.13 -6.08
CA ARG A 199 -11.41 -3.76 -7.15
C ARG A 199 -12.56 -4.75 -7.16
N GLU A 200 -13.62 -4.41 -6.43
CA GLU A 200 -14.71 -5.36 -6.10
C GLU A 200 -15.49 -5.84 -7.32
N GLN A 201 -15.50 -5.06 -8.41
CA GLN A 201 -16.19 -5.41 -9.66
C GLN A 201 -15.31 -6.22 -10.63
N HIS A 202 -14.04 -6.45 -10.28
CA HIS A 202 -13.13 -7.22 -11.12
C HIS A 202 -13.53 -8.71 -11.14
N ALA A 203 -13.67 -9.25 -12.34
CA ALA A 203 -14.02 -10.66 -12.57
C ALA A 203 -12.84 -11.51 -13.06
N GLY A 204 -11.69 -10.89 -13.36
CA GLY A 204 -10.47 -11.60 -13.75
C GLY A 204 -9.68 -12.12 -12.54
N PRO A 205 -8.60 -12.87 -12.76
CA PRO A 205 -7.78 -13.39 -11.66
C PRO A 205 -7.10 -12.29 -10.84
N ILE A 206 -6.79 -12.61 -9.59
CA ILE A 206 -6.14 -11.71 -8.62
C ILE A 206 -4.79 -12.29 -8.21
N LEU A 207 -3.74 -11.47 -8.30
CA LEU A 207 -2.41 -11.77 -7.79
C LEU A 207 -2.10 -10.88 -6.59
N CYS A 208 -1.87 -11.49 -5.44
CA CYS A 208 -1.43 -10.81 -4.22
C CYS A 208 0.03 -11.15 -3.93
N ILE A 209 0.87 -10.15 -3.71
CA ILE A 209 2.30 -10.31 -3.41
C ILE A 209 2.60 -9.55 -2.11
N ALA A 210 3.00 -10.27 -1.07
CA ALA A 210 3.30 -9.71 0.24
C ALA A 210 4.76 -9.94 0.63
N GLY A 211 5.34 -8.96 1.33
CA GLY A 211 6.62 -9.11 2.03
C GLY A 211 6.56 -8.53 3.45
N GLY A 212 6.98 -9.30 4.45
CA GLY A 212 6.97 -8.88 5.86
C GLY A 212 5.59 -8.42 6.35
N SER A 213 5.51 -7.20 6.90
CA SER A 213 4.22 -6.62 7.33
C SER A 213 3.27 -6.30 6.17
N GLY A 214 3.72 -6.36 4.92
CA GLY A 214 2.88 -6.22 3.74
C GLY A 214 1.78 -7.28 3.61
N LEU A 215 1.83 -8.35 4.42
CA LEU A 215 0.72 -9.30 4.52
C LEU A 215 -0.55 -8.67 5.13
N ALA A 216 -0.45 -7.54 5.87
CA ALA A 216 -1.62 -6.83 6.42
C ALA A 216 -2.65 -6.45 5.35
N PRO A 217 -2.36 -5.55 4.38
CA PRO A 217 -3.35 -5.17 3.38
C PRO A 217 -3.76 -6.36 2.50
N ILE A 218 -2.85 -7.33 2.27
CA ILE A 218 -3.17 -8.54 1.50
C ILE A 218 -4.19 -9.42 2.24
N LYS A 219 -4.06 -9.60 3.56
CA LYS A 219 -5.06 -10.30 4.37
C LYS A 219 -6.42 -9.64 4.23
N ALA A 220 -6.51 -8.32 4.39
CA ALA A 220 -7.76 -7.58 4.23
C ALA A 220 -8.40 -7.81 2.84
N ILE A 221 -7.60 -7.71 1.77
CA ILE A 221 -8.04 -7.92 0.39
C ILE A 221 -8.58 -9.34 0.20
N VAL A 222 -7.83 -10.36 0.62
CA VAL A 222 -8.19 -11.76 0.43
C VAL A 222 -9.44 -12.13 1.22
N GLU A 223 -9.49 -11.77 2.51
CA GLU A 223 -10.66 -12.05 3.37
C GLU A 223 -11.92 -11.36 2.83
N THR A 224 -11.81 -10.11 2.38
CA THR A 224 -12.93 -9.36 1.80
C THR A 224 -13.38 -10.00 0.49
N ALA A 225 -12.46 -10.34 -0.40
CA ALA A 225 -12.77 -10.97 -1.69
C ALA A 225 -13.53 -12.29 -1.51
N VAL A 226 -13.05 -13.18 -0.63
CA VAL A 226 -13.72 -14.47 -0.40
C VAL A 226 -15.05 -14.31 0.36
N ALA A 227 -15.16 -13.34 1.27
CA ALA A 227 -16.41 -13.03 1.98
C ALA A 227 -17.49 -12.46 1.05
N GLN A 228 -17.10 -11.64 0.06
CA GLN A 228 -17.98 -11.14 -1.00
C GLN A 228 -18.32 -12.22 -2.05
N GLY A 229 -17.73 -13.42 -1.94
CA GLY A 229 -18.03 -14.54 -2.81
C GLY A 229 -17.40 -14.46 -4.19
N MET A 230 -16.34 -13.65 -4.38
CA MET A 230 -15.55 -13.59 -5.61
C MET A 230 -15.09 -14.99 -6.03
N LYS A 231 -15.30 -15.34 -7.31
CA LYS A 231 -15.12 -16.73 -7.82
C LYS A 231 -13.86 -16.91 -8.66
N GLN A 232 -13.29 -15.84 -9.15
CA GLN A 232 -12.02 -15.84 -9.89
C GLN A 232 -10.88 -16.45 -9.05
N PRO A 233 -9.81 -16.95 -9.69
CA PRO A 233 -8.61 -17.38 -8.99
C PRO A 233 -7.97 -16.23 -8.19
N ILE A 234 -7.55 -16.52 -6.96
CA ILE A 234 -6.81 -15.60 -6.09
C ILE A 234 -5.50 -16.30 -5.70
N HIS A 235 -4.37 -15.76 -6.11
CA HIS A 235 -3.04 -16.30 -5.78
C HIS A 235 -2.31 -15.36 -4.83
N VAL A 236 -1.94 -15.86 -3.66
CA VAL A 236 -1.21 -15.10 -2.64
C VAL A 236 0.20 -15.65 -2.53
N TYR A 237 1.18 -14.86 -2.95
CA TYR A 237 2.59 -15.15 -2.76
C TYR A 237 3.13 -14.34 -1.57
N PHE A 238 3.68 -15.03 -0.57
CA PHE A 238 4.24 -14.39 0.62
C PHE A 238 5.74 -14.63 0.71
N GLY A 239 6.52 -13.58 0.41
CA GLY A 239 7.97 -13.59 0.50
C GLY A 239 8.45 -13.32 1.93
N ALA A 240 9.29 -14.20 2.44
CA ALA A 240 9.95 -14.08 3.73
C ALA A 240 11.44 -14.48 3.61
N ARG A 241 12.28 -14.07 4.57
CA ARG A 241 13.70 -14.48 4.56
C ARG A 241 13.82 -15.93 5.00
N SER A 242 13.25 -16.26 6.15
CA SER A 242 13.30 -17.57 6.78
C SER A 242 11.96 -17.92 7.44
N GLU A 243 11.82 -19.16 7.92
CA GLU A 243 10.57 -19.63 8.55
C GLU A 243 10.12 -18.78 9.74
N ARG A 244 11.06 -18.22 10.52
CA ARG A 244 10.75 -17.36 11.68
C ARG A 244 10.09 -16.02 11.30
N ASP A 245 10.14 -15.67 10.02
CA ASP A 245 9.56 -14.44 9.45
C ASP A 245 8.17 -14.71 8.85
N LEU A 246 7.75 -15.98 8.79
CA LEU A 246 6.39 -16.36 8.42
C LEU A 246 5.43 -16.17 9.59
N TYR A 247 4.21 -15.74 9.29
CA TYR A 247 3.11 -15.64 10.23
C TYR A 247 1.79 -15.75 9.47
N LEU A 248 0.70 -16.08 10.19
CA LEU A 248 -0.63 -16.34 9.63
C LEU A 248 -0.68 -17.47 8.58
N VAL A 249 0.32 -18.36 8.58
CA VAL A 249 0.40 -19.48 7.64
C VAL A 249 -0.81 -20.41 7.81
N GLU A 250 -1.12 -20.79 9.05
CA GLU A 250 -2.25 -21.65 9.38
C GLU A 250 -3.58 -20.98 9.03
N HIS A 251 -3.66 -19.66 9.21
CA HIS A 251 -4.84 -18.89 8.85
C HIS A 251 -5.10 -18.95 7.33
N PHE A 252 -4.10 -18.66 6.49
CA PHE A 252 -4.25 -18.76 5.04
C PHE A 252 -4.44 -20.20 4.57
N GLN A 253 -3.81 -21.19 5.20
CA GLN A 253 -4.07 -22.61 4.92
C GLN A 253 -5.53 -23.01 5.24
N GLY A 254 -6.10 -22.48 6.33
CA GLY A 254 -7.52 -22.66 6.63
C GLY A 254 -8.43 -22.04 5.56
N LEU A 255 -8.05 -20.87 5.03
CA LEU A 255 -8.77 -20.24 3.92
C LEU A 255 -8.67 -21.07 2.63
N THR A 256 -7.50 -21.61 2.27
CA THR A 256 -7.36 -22.43 1.05
C THR A 256 -8.12 -23.75 1.14
N GLN A 257 -8.29 -24.32 2.32
CA GLN A 257 -9.15 -25.49 2.53
C GLN A 257 -10.64 -25.16 2.33
N ARG A 258 -11.06 -23.93 2.68
CA ARG A 258 -12.45 -23.48 2.58
C ARG A 258 -12.80 -22.96 1.17
N TYR A 259 -11.85 -22.34 0.49
CA TYR A 259 -12.06 -21.65 -0.79
C TYR A 259 -11.16 -22.23 -1.87
N ALA A 260 -11.72 -23.07 -2.74
CA ALA A 260 -10.98 -23.78 -3.79
C ALA A 260 -10.32 -22.86 -4.84
N ASN A 261 -10.79 -21.61 -4.97
CA ASN A 261 -10.21 -20.61 -5.85
C ASN A 261 -9.05 -19.82 -5.22
N LEU A 262 -8.70 -20.07 -3.95
CA LEU A 262 -7.59 -19.40 -3.26
C LEU A 262 -6.36 -20.31 -3.20
N ARG A 263 -5.19 -19.75 -3.52
CA ARG A 263 -3.87 -20.38 -3.31
C ARG A 263 -3.00 -19.48 -2.45
N PHE A 264 -2.26 -20.10 -1.53
CA PHE A 264 -1.28 -19.42 -0.68
C PHE A 264 0.09 -20.09 -0.82
N ILE A 265 1.09 -19.33 -1.22
CA ILE A 265 2.43 -19.81 -1.60
C ILE A 265 3.49 -19.02 -0.81
N PRO A 266 3.92 -19.51 0.36
CA PRO A 266 5.08 -18.97 1.06
C PRO A 266 6.38 -19.27 0.30
N VAL A 267 7.26 -18.26 0.22
CA VAL A 267 8.56 -18.36 -0.46
C VAL A 267 9.65 -17.79 0.43
N LEU A 268 10.69 -18.59 0.68
CA LEU A 268 11.80 -18.26 1.57
C LEU A 268 13.08 -17.97 0.79
N SER A 269 13.59 -16.74 0.88
CA SER A 269 14.81 -16.34 0.17
C SER A 269 16.11 -16.81 0.83
N GLN A 270 16.07 -17.19 2.10
CA GLN A 270 17.19 -17.69 2.90
C GLN A 270 16.81 -18.99 3.62
N ALA A 271 16.29 -19.97 2.87
CA ALA A 271 16.03 -21.30 3.42
C ALA A 271 17.28 -22.19 3.34
N SER A 272 17.48 -23.03 4.36
CA SER A 272 18.27 -24.25 4.21
C SER A 272 17.50 -25.21 3.30
N VAL A 273 18.21 -25.91 2.42
CA VAL A 273 17.71 -26.70 1.26
C VAL A 273 16.72 -27.84 1.62
N THR A 274 16.36 -28.02 2.89
CA THR A 274 15.61 -29.17 3.42
C THR A 274 14.18 -28.86 3.84
N GLY A 275 13.57 -27.77 3.34
CA GLY A 275 12.30 -27.22 3.86
C GLY A 275 11.01 -27.68 3.16
N HIS A 276 9.90 -27.59 3.90
CA HIS A 276 8.50 -27.73 3.43
C HIS A 276 8.07 -26.58 2.49
N TRP A 277 8.81 -25.47 2.50
CA TRP A 277 8.48 -24.24 1.80
C TRP A 277 9.25 -24.09 0.49
N ARG A 278 8.68 -23.32 -0.43
CA ARG A 278 9.37 -22.94 -1.66
C ARG A 278 10.55 -22.03 -1.32
N THR A 279 11.65 -22.16 -2.05
CA THR A 279 12.88 -21.38 -1.86
C THR A 279 13.15 -20.44 -3.03
N GLY A 280 13.94 -19.39 -2.79
CA GLY A 280 14.28 -18.36 -3.78
C GLY A 280 13.54 -17.03 -3.52
N TYR A 281 13.55 -16.12 -4.49
CA TYR A 281 12.77 -14.89 -4.36
C TYR A 281 11.31 -15.13 -4.75
N VAL A 282 10.41 -14.39 -4.11
CA VAL A 282 8.96 -14.47 -4.39
C VAL A 282 8.64 -14.18 -5.87
N THR A 283 9.42 -13.30 -6.50
CA THR A 283 9.31 -12.96 -7.92
C THR A 283 9.72 -14.11 -8.84
N ASP A 284 10.70 -14.92 -8.45
CA ASP A 284 11.12 -16.11 -9.21
C ASP A 284 10.02 -17.17 -9.18
N ALA A 285 9.40 -17.36 -8.02
CA ALA A 285 8.25 -18.26 -7.86
C ALA A 285 7.06 -17.84 -8.74
N ILE A 286 6.77 -16.54 -8.81
CA ILE A 286 5.74 -15.98 -9.69
C ILE A 286 6.11 -16.18 -11.16
N ALA A 287 7.36 -15.90 -11.53
CA ALA A 287 7.87 -16.06 -12.89
C ALA A 287 7.79 -17.52 -13.37
N HIS A 288 8.02 -18.48 -12.47
CA HIS A 288 7.89 -19.90 -12.76
C HIS A 288 6.43 -20.31 -12.94
N ASP A 289 5.53 -19.83 -12.08
CA ASP A 289 4.15 -20.32 -12.03
C ASP A 289 3.20 -19.62 -13.03
N LEU A 290 3.43 -18.34 -13.34
CA LEU A 290 2.49 -17.49 -14.07
C LEU A 290 3.13 -16.89 -15.33
N THR A 291 2.74 -17.41 -16.50
CA THR A 291 3.32 -17.01 -17.80
C THR A 291 2.76 -15.70 -18.34
N TYR A 292 1.45 -15.47 -18.22
CA TYR A 292 0.76 -14.28 -18.74
C TYR A 292 -0.18 -13.72 -17.67
N LEU A 293 -0.14 -12.39 -17.49
CA LEU A 293 -0.92 -11.65 -16.51
C LEU A 293 -1.88 -10.64 -17.14
N ASP A 294 -2.13 -10.71 -18.45
CA ASP A 294 -3.19 -9.91 -19.06
C ASP A 294 -4.56 -10.28 -18.47
N GLY A 295 -5.38 -9.27 -18.18
CA GLY A 295 -6.66 -9.41 -17.48
C GLY A 295 -6.56 -9.74 -15.97
N TRP A 296 -5.34 -9.81 -15.40
CA TRP A 296 -5.17 -9.93 -13.94
C TRP A 296 -5.21 -8.56 -13.28
N LYS A 297 -5.52 -8.53 -11.98
CA LYS A 297 -5.18 -7.41 -11.09
C LYS A 297 -4.17 -7.85 -10.05
N ALA A 298 -3.10 -7.08 -9.90
CA ALA A 298 -2.04 -7.36 -8.94
C ALA A 298 -2.07 -6.38 -7.76
N TYR A 299 -2.04 -6.91 -6.55
CA TYR A 299 -1.91 -6.17 -5.29
C TYR A 299 -0.56 -6.51 -4.67
N VAL A 300 0.30 -5.51 -4.52
CA VAL A 300 1.69 -5.71 -4.07
C VAL A 300 1.94 -4.86 -2.83
N ALA A 301 2.34 -5.48 -1.73
CA ALA A 301 2.58 -4.76 -0.48
C ALA A 301 3.84 -5.24 0.25
N GLY A 302 4.70 -4.31 0.66
CA GLY A 302 5.91 -4.66 1.40
C GLY A 302 7.10 -3.70 1.18
N PRO A 303 8.33 -4.19 1.39
CA PRO A 303 9.55 -3.38 1.27
C PRO A 303 9.78 -2.89 -0.16
N PRO A 304 10.39 -1.70 -0.36
CA PRO A 304 10.56 -1.08 -1.68
C PRO A 304 11.24 -1.97 -2.71
N LEU A 305 12.33 -2.66 -2.33
CA LEU A 305 13.06 -3.55 -3.24
C LEU A 305 12.19 -4.73 -3.73
N MET A 306 11.37 -5.29 -2.84
CA MET A 306 10.46 -6.37 -3.22
C MET A 306 9.35 -5.85 -4.14
N VAL A 307 8.78 -4.67 -3.83
CA VAL A 307 7.72 -4.09 -4.65
C VAL A 307 8.24 -3.75 -6.04
N GLU A 308 9.43 -3.17 -6.15
CA GLU A 308 10.09 -2.84 -7.42
C GLU A 308 10.39 -4.10 -8.25
N ALA A 309 10.89 -5.17 -7.62
CA ALA A 309 11.09 -6.44 -8.32
C ALA A 309 9.77 -7.07 -8.78
N ALA A 310 8.72 -7.04 -7.94
CA ALA A 310 7.38 -7.53 -8.27
C ALA A 310 6.75 -6.76 -9.43
N MET A 311 6.93 -5.45 -9.43
CA MET A 311 6.56 -4.53 -10.50
C MET A 311 7.23 -4.86 -11.83
N GLN A 312 8.54 -5.14 -11.82
CA GLN A 312 9.29 -5.54 -13.02
C GLN A 312 8.80 -6.87 -13.57
N ILE A 313 8.69 -7.91 -12.73
CA ILE A 313 8.30 -9.24 -13.21
C ILE A 313 6.86 -9.25 -13.72
N THR A 314 5.93 -8.56 -13.06
CA THR A 314 4.53 -8.53 -13.51
C THR A 314 4.37 -7.81 -14.85
N ARG A 315 5.09 -6.70 -15.07
CA ARG A 315 5.13 -6.02 -16.36
C ARG A 315 5.76 -6.89 -17.46
N ALA A 316 6.82 -7.63 -17.14
CA ALA A 316 7.43 -8.58 -18.06
C ALA A 316 6.49 -9.75 -18.43
N ARG A 317 5.42 -9.97 -17.67
CA ARG A 317 4.33 -10.92 -17.94
C ARG A 317 3.06 -10.25 -18.46
N GLU A 318 3.18 -9.06 -19.05
CA GLU A 318 2.10 -8.34 -19.74
C GLU A 318 0.98 -7.83 -18.82
N LEU A 319 1.22 -7.71 -17.50
CA LEU A 319 0.29 -6.98 -16.63
C LEU A 319 0.24 -5.50 -17.06
N ARG A 320 -0.98 -4.99 -17.30
CA ARG A 320 -1.20 -3.58 -17.61
C ARG A 320 -0.85 -2.70 -16.41
N ALA A 321 -0.26 -1.54 -16.65
CA ALA A 321 0.19 -0.65 -15.58
C ALA A 321 -0.96 -0.18 -14.66
N GLU A 322 -2.16 -0.01 -15.20
CA GLU A 322 -3.38 0.35 -14.46
C GLU A 322 -3.91 -0.76 -13.55
N ASP A 323 -3.55 -2.01 -13.82
CA ASP A 323 -3.95 -3.20 -13.06
C ASP A 323 -2.94 -3.58 -11.96
N LEU A 324 -1.85 -2.81 -11.81
CA LEU A 324 -0.90 -2.95 -10.71
C LEU A 324 -1.21 -1.95 -9.59
N HIS A 325 -1.46 -2.47 -8.40
CA HIS A 325 -1.84 -1.71 -7.22
C HIS A 325 -0.82 -1.95 -6.11
N ALA A 326 0.06 -0.97 -5.87
CA ALA A 326 1.19 -1.11 -4.96
C ALA A 326 1.08 -0.25 -3.70
N ASP A 327 1.29 -0.88 -2.55
CA ASP A 327 1.44 -0.26 -1.23
C ASP A 327 2.89 -0.45 -0.73
N VAL A 328 3.69 0.61 -0.83
CA VAL A 328 5.14 0.55 -0.58
C VAL A 328 5.46 1.04 0.83
N PHE A 329 6.09 0.18 1.64
CA PHE A 329 6.38 0.47 3.04
C PHE A 329 7.77 1.09 3.20
N PHE A 330 7.82 2.38 3.50
CA PHE A 330 9.09 3.10 3.65
C PHE A 330 9.66 2.99 5.06
N THR A 331 10.93 2.61 5.13
CA THR A 331 11.77 2.91 6.29
C THR A 331 12.76 4.03 5.91
N PRO A 332 12.83 5.15 6.67
CA PRO A 332 13.70 6.29 6.34
C PRO A 332 15.20 5.97 6.17
N THR A 333 15.64 4.81 6.65
CA THR A 333 17.03 4.32 6.57
C THR A 333 17.39 3.70 5.22
N GLU A 334 16.43 3.35 4.37
CA GLU A 334 16.68 2.84 3.01
C GLU A 334 16.98 4.01 2.08
N LYS A 335 18.21 4.53 2.18
CA LYS A 335 18.77 5.44 1.17
C LYS A 335 18.74 4.73 -0.17
N LEU A 336 18.21 5.42 -1.18
CA LEU A 336 18.25 4.98 -2.57
C LEU A 336 19.70 4.79 -2.99
N GLU A 337 20.19 3.55 -3.03
CA GLU A 337 21.45 3.21 -3.68
C GLU A 337 21.33 3.52 -5.17
N GLU A 338 22.38 4.15 -5.69
CA GLU A 338 22.53 4.57 -7.07
C GLU A 338 22.69 3.32 -7.94
N THR A 339 21.83 3.16 -8.94
CA THR A 339 22.13 2.34 -10.12
C THR A 339 22.05 3.23 -11.35
#